data_AF-A0A4Q5PGE8-F1
#
_entry.id   AF-A0A4Q5PGE8-F1
#
_cell.length_a   1.000
_cell.length_b   1.000
_cell.length_c   1.000
_cell.angle_alpha   90.00
_cell.angle_beta   90.00
_cell.angle_gamma   90.00
#
_symmetry.space_group_name_H-M   'P 1'
#
loop_
_entity.id
_entity.type
_entity.pdbx_description
1 polymer ?
#
loop_
_entity_poly.entity_id
_entity_poly.type
_entity_poly.pdbx_seq_one_letter_code
_entity_poly.pdbx_strand_id
1 'polypeptide(L)'
;MITIHLVSAAGVATDITAKPGRSLMEAAIDAGAKGIAADCGGLLTCGTCHVFVREPSASQLPPADSEESGMLDFTAVAREPNSRLSCQIRLTEAMDGITVDLPATQY
;
A
#
# COMPACT_ATOMS: atom_id res chain seq x y z
N MET A 1 -10.19 -15.05 -4.36
CA MET A 1 -8.91 -14.29 -4.44
C MET A 1 -9.25 -12.99 -5.12
N ILE A 2 -8.60 -11.90 -4.73
CA ILE A 2 -8.73 -10.60 -5.38
C ILE A 2 -7.43 -10.27 -6.11
N THR A 3 -7.54 -9.43 -7.14
CA THR A 3 -6.44 -8.90 -7.93
C THR A 3 -6.04 -7.53 -7.41
N ILE A 4 -4.74 -7.27 -7.28
CA ILE A 4 -4.18 -5.99 -6.89
C ILE A 4 -3.17 -5.57 -7.96
N HIS A 5 -3.31 -4.36 -8.47
CA HIS A 5 -2.41 -3.79 -9.46
C HIS A 5 -1.37 -2.91 -8.77
N LEU A 6 -0.10 -3.32 -8.82
CA LEU A 6 1.03 -2.55 -8.31
C LEU A 6 1.68 -1.81 -9.48
N VAL A 7 1.66 -0.48 -9.45
CA VAL A 7 2.28 0.34 -10.49
C VAL A 7 3.57 0.94 -9.95
N SER A 8 4.70 0.54 -10.49
CA SER A 8 6.00 1.11 -10.11
C SER A 8 6.10 2.59 -10.49
N ALA A 9 7.04 3.33 -9.89
CA ALA A 9 7.32 4.73 -10.26
C ALA A 9 7.70 4.92 -11.75
N ALA A 10 8.12 3.86 -12.45
CA ALA A 10 8.37 3.88 -13.89
C ALA A 10 7.09 3.66 -14.74
N GLY A 11 5.92 3.52 -14.11
CA GLY A 11 4.64 3.25 -14.75
C GLY A 11 4.42 1.78 -15.14
N VAL A 12 5.34 0.88 -14.79
CA VAL A 12 5.18 -0.56 -15.07
C VAL A 12 4.23 -1.16 -14.04
N ALA A 13 3.10 -1.69 -14.52
CA ALA A 13 2.12 -2.41 -13.72
C ALA A 13 2.50 -3.88 -13.54
N THR A 14 2.27 -4.41 -12.35
CA THR A 14 2.41 -5.83 -11.99
C THR A 14 1.21 -6.25 -11.17
N ASP A 15 0.56 -7.32 -11.59
CA ASP A 15 -0.62 -7.84 -10.92
C ASP A 15 -0.22 -8.92 -9.92
N ILE A 16 -0.79 -8.84 -8.72
CA ILE A 16 -0.66 -9.87 -7.70
C ILE A 16 -2.06 -10.35 -7.30
N THR A 17 -2.13 -11.56 -6.76
CA THR A 17 -3.38 -12.11 -6.24
C THR A 17 -3.25 -12.42 -4.76
N ALA A 18 -4.31 -12.13 -4.01
CA ALA A 18 -4.34 -12.36 -2.57
C ALA A 18 -5.70 -12.83 -2.08
N LYS A 19 -5.72 -13.44 -0.90
CA LYS A 19 -6.96 -13.72 -0.18
C LYS A 19 -7.34 -12.47 0.64
N PRO A 20 -8.62 -12.08 0.68
CA PRO A 20 -9.12 -11.09 1.62
C PRO A 20 -8.74 -11.42 3.07
N GLY A 21 -8.68 -10.39 3.93
CA GLY A 21 -8.34 -10.50 5.34
C GLY A 21 -6.87 -10.22 5.68
N ARG A 22 -5.98 -10.27 4.68
CA ARG A 22 -4.58 -9.83 4.80
C ARG A 22 -4.42 -8.35 4.54
N SER A 23 -3.31 -7.78 4.97
CA SER A 23 -2.94 -6.43 4.53
C SER A 23 -2.44 -6.42 3.09
N LEU A 24 -2.52 -5.26 2.43
CA LEU A 24 -1.95 -5.06 1.09
C LEU A 24 -0.43 -5.30 1.10
N MET A 25 0.26 -4.84 2.15
CA MET A 25 1.69 -5.09 2.34
C MET A 25 2.01 -6.58 2.37
N GLU A 26 1.30 -7.35 3.21
CA GLU A 26 1.51 -8.81 3.32
C GLU A 26 1.28 -9.52 1.98
N ALA A 27 0.25 -9.11 1.23
CA ALA A 27 -0.01 -9.64 -0.11
C ALA A 27 1.15 -9.34 -1.07
N ALA A 28 1.69 -8.12 -1.03
CA ALA A 28 2.79 -7.71 -1.88
C ALA A 28 4.10 -8.44 -1.56
N ILE A 29 4.44 -8.58 -0.27
CA ILE A 29 5.63 -9.31 0.17
C ILE A 29 5.55 -10.79 -0.23
N ASP A 30 4.41 -11.45 0.01
CA ASP A 30 4.22 -12.86 -0.37
C ASP A 30 4.30 -13.09 -1.89
N ALA A 31 3.89 -12.12 -2.68
CA ALA A 31 3.99 -12.15 -4.13
C ALA A 31 5.39 -11.79 -4.66
N GLY A 32 6.34 -11.44 -3.78
CA GLY A 32 7.69 -11.02 -4.15
C GLY A 32 7.73 -9.66 -4.87
N ALA A 33 6.75 -8.79 -4.58
CA ALA A 33 6.69 -7.46 -5.15
C ALA A 33 7.92 -6.62 -4.75
N LYS A 34 8.45 -5.86 -5.71
CA LYS A 34 9.51 -4.87 -5.45
C LYS A 34 8.87 -3.52 -5.14
N GLY A 35 9.53 -2.70 -4.32
CA GLY A 35 9.08 -1.34 -4.00
C GLY A 35 8.24 -1.21 -2.73
N ILE A 36 8.03 -2.31 -1.99
CA ILE A 36 7.53 -2.33 -0.62
C ILE A 36 8.57 -3.07 0.23
N ALA A 37 9.18 -2.38 1.19
CA ALA A 37 10.27 -2.95 1.99
C ALA A 37 9.75 -3.59 3.29
N ALA A 38 8.77 -2.95 3.93
CA ALA A 38 8.06 -3.48 5.11
C ALA A 38 8.97 -3.81 6.31
N ASP A 39 9.91 -2.92 6.63
CA ASP A 39 10.98 -3.13 7.62
C ASP A 39 10.46 -3.51 9.01
N CYS A 40 9.32 -2.96 9.45
CA CYS A 40 8.72 -3.28 10.74
C CYS A 40 7.78 -4.49 10.71
N GLY A 41 7.59 -5.15 9.57
CA GLY A 41 6.66 -6.27 9.43
C GLY A 41 5.18 -5.93 9.62
N GLY A 42 4.80 -4.65 9.49
CA GLY A 42 3.40 -4.20 9.61
C GLY A 42 3.00 -3.70 11.00
N LEU A 43 3.96 -3.41 11.87
CA LEU A 43 3.75 -2.91 13.24
C LEU A 43 3.56 -1.38 13.34
N LEU A 44 3.29 -0.68 12.24
CA LEU A 44 3.09 0.78 12.19
C LEU A 44 4.23 1.60 12.82
N THR A 45 5.47 1.13 12.69
CA THR A 45 6.66 1.78 13.29
C THR A 45 7.71 2.18 12.25
N CYS A 46 7.37 2.13 10.96
CA CYS A 46 8.18 2.61 9.85
C CYS A 46 7.32 3.21 8.73
N GLY A 47 7.92 3.97 7.82
CA GLY A 47 7.29 4.47 6.59
C GLY A 47 7.50 3.60 5.34
N THR A 48 8.19 2.45 5.43
CA THR A 48 8.77 1.75 4.27
C THR A 48 7.80 0.82 3.50
N CYS A 49 6.49 0.98 3.75
CA CYS A 49 5.41 0.33 3.01
C CYS A 49 4.45 1.35 2.38
N HIS A 50 4.92 2.59 2.19
CA HIS A 50 4.19 3.70 1.60
C HIS A 50 3.73 3.37 0.19
N VAL A 51 2.45 3.64 -0.09
CA VAL A 51 1.82 3.52 -1.41
C VAL A 51 0.86 4.68 -1.63
N PHE A 52 0.55 4.97 -2.89
CA PHE A 52 -0.54 5.88 -3.27
C PHE A 52 -1.72 5.07 -3.78
N VAL A 53 -2.86 5.17 -3.12
CA VAL A 53 -4.06 4.42 -3.55
C VAL A 53 -4.77 5.19 -4.64
N ARG A 54 -5.12 4.54 -5.76
CA ARG A 54 -5.90 5.19 -6.82
C ARG A 54 -7.39 5.18 -6.52
N GLU A 55 -8.12 6.09 -7.15
CA GLU A 55 -9.57 6.04 -7.18
C GLU A 55 -10.08 4.85 -8.02
N PRO A 56 -11.24 4.27 -7.68
CA PRO A 56 -12.17 4.69 -6.63
C PRO A 56 -11.80 4.19 -5.21
N SER A 57 -10.80 3.32 -5.09
CA SER A 57 -10.48 2.67 -3.82
C SER A 57 -10.00 3.65 -2.74
N ALA A 58 -9.31 4.72 -3.13
CA ALA A 58 -8.87 5.76 -2.19
C ALA A 58 -10.04 6.38 -1.42
N SER A 59 -11.13 6.75 -2.11
CA SER A 59 -12.33 7.29 -1.49
C SER A 59 -13.17 6.26 -0.72
N GLN A 60 -12.98 4.96 -0.96
CA GLN A 60 -13.71 3.88 -0.29
C GLN A 60 -13.02 3.37 0.97
N LEU A 61 -11.73 3.67 1.13
CA LEU A 61 -10.98 3.31 2.32
C LEU A 61 -11.40 4.18 3.51
N PRO A 62 -11.41 3.62 4.73
CA PRO A 62 -11.44 4.47 5.91
C PRO A 62 -10.21 5.40 5.89
N PRO A 63 -10.34 6.63 6.39
CA PRO A 63 -9.21 7.54 6.48
C PRO A 63 -8.09 6.91 7.32
N ALA A 64 -6.84 7.31 7.05
CA ALA A 64 -5.72 6.97 7.92
C ALA A 64 -6.01 7.48 9.34
N ASP A 65 -5.76 6.66 10.35
CA ASP A 65 -5.87 7.09 11.73
C ASP A 65 -4.74 8.05 12.11
N SER A 66 -4.74 8.55 13.36
CA SER A 66 -3.72 9.51 13.81
C SER A 66 -2.30 8.95 13.81
N GLU A 67 -2.14 7.65 14.08
CA GLU A 67 -0.84 6.99 14.15
C GLU A 67 -0.28 6.78 12.74
N GLU A 68 -1.09 6.25 11.83
CA GLU A 68 -0.75 6.14 10.41
C GLU A 68 -0.47 7.51 9.81
N SER A 69 -1.32 8.51 10.08
CA SER A 69 -1.13 9.86 9.57
C SER A 69 0.19 10.47 10.05
N GLY A 70 0.55 10.30 11.32
CA GLY A 70 1.84 10.79 11.84
C GLY A 70 3.03 10.04 11.23
N MET A 71 2.89 8.72 11.00
CA MET A 71 3.95 7.93 10.38
C MET A 71 4.16 8.29 8.90
N LEU A 72 3.09 8.66 8.19
CA LEU A 72 3.15 9.12 6.80
C LEU A 72 3.98 10.40 6.62
N ASP A 73 4.22 11.18 7.68
CA ASP A 73 5.08 12.37 7.60
C ASP A 73 6.58 12.01 7.55
N PHE A 74 6.93 10.75 7.82
CA PHE A 74 8.31 10.22 7.80
C PHE A 74 8.61 9.35 6.56
N THR A 75 7.73 9.34 5.55
CA THR A 75 7.97 8.58 4.32
C THR A 75 9.09 9.21 3.50
N ALA A 76 9.88 8.37 2.81
CA ALA A 76 11.02 8.83 2.01
C ALA A 76 10.58 9.72 0.83
N VAL A 77 9.44 9.39 0.22
CA VAL A 77 8.75 10.26 -0.74
C VAL A 77 7.66 11.02 -0.02
N ALA A 78 7.53 12.32 -0.32
CA ALA A 78 6.57 13.20 0.33
C ALA A 78 5.14 12.63 0.27
N ARG A 79 4.42 12.75 1.38
CA ARG A 79 3.03 12.34 1.49
C ARG A 79 2.12 13.16 0.55
N GLU A 80 1.20 12.44 -0.08
CA GLU A 80 0.08 12.98 -0.87
C GLU A 80 -1.28 12.63 -0.23
N PRO A 81 -2.39 13.28 -0.63
CA PRO A 81 -3.71 13.02 -0.05
C PRO A 81 -4.17 11.57 -0.09
N ASN A 82 -3.74 10.81 -1.09
CA ASN A 82 -4.04 9.39 -1.28
C ASN A 82 -2.92 8.46 -0.77
N SER A 83 -1.93 8.99 -0.06
CA SER A 83 -0.88 8.18 0.57
C SER A 83 -1.43 7.36 1.72
N ARG A 84 -1.02 6.09 1.76
CA ARG A 84 -1.34 5.13 2.81
C ARG A 84 -0.12 4.28 3.12
N LEU A 85 -0.09 3.72 4.33
CA LEU A 85 0.80 2.62 4.65
C LEU A 85 0.10 1.32 4.29
N SER A 86 0.63 0.60 3.30
CA SER A 86 -0.03 -0.61 2.78
C SER A 86 -0.25 -1.72 3.83
N CYS A 87 0.48 -1.69 4.95
CA CYS A 87 0.24 -2.61 6.08
C CYS A 87 -1.06 -2.28 6.85
N GLN A 88 -1.56 -1.06 6.78
CA GLN A 88 -2.80 -0.62 7.41
C GLN A 88 -4.03 -0.78 6.49
N ILE A 89 -3.82 -1.17 5.23
CA ILE A 89 -4.90 -1.48 4.29
C ILE A 89 -5.26 -2.95 4.41
N ARG A 90 -6.36 -3.27 5.09
CA ARG A 90 -6.93 -4.63 5.11
C ARG A 90 -7.71 -4.89 3.83
N LEU A 91 -7.29 -5.90 3.08
CA LEU A 91 -7.92 -6.30 1.82
C LEU A 91 -9.28 -6.94 2.08
N THR A 92 -10.28 -6.50 1.31
CA THR A 92 -11.64 -7.08 1.31
C THR A 92 -12.03 -7.50 -0.11
N GLU A 93 -13.10 -8.28 -0.25
CA GLU A 93 -13.60 -8.70 -1.57
C GLU A 93 -14.01 -7.52 -2.45
N ALA A 94 -14.49 -6.42 -1.85
CA ALA A 94 -14.88 -5.21 -2.57
C ALA A 94 -13.70 -4.46 -3.20
N MET A 95 -12.45 -4.85 -2.87
CA MET A 95 -11.23 -4.23 -3.36
C MET A 95 -10.60 -5.02 -4.52
N ASP A 96 -11.34 -5.95 -5.13
CA ASP A 96 -10.87 -6.63 -6.34
C ASP A 96 -10.63 -5.62 -7.47
N GLY A 97 -9.40 -5.60 -7.98
CA GLY A 97 -8.94 -4.61 -8.94
C GLY A 97 -8.39 -3.31 -8.32
N ILE A 98 -8.14 -3.26 -7.01
CA ILE A 98 -7.47 -2.10 -6.39
C ILE A 98 -6.13 -1.85 -7.07
N THR A 99 -5.88 -0.58 -7.43
CA THR A 99 -4.61 -0.14 -7.99
C THR A 99 -3.89 0.76 -6.99
N VAL A 100 -2.61 0.48 -6.78
CA VAL A 100 -1.72 1.34 -5.99
C VAL A 100 -0.46 1.70 -6.77
N ASP A 101 -0.04 2.94 -6.68
CA ASP A 101 1.25 3.40 -7.18
C ASP A 101 2.31 3.25 -6.08
N LEU A 102 3.48 2.76 -6.46
CA LEU A 102 4.64 2.64 -5.59
C LEU A 102 5.49 3.90 -5.71
N PRO A 103 5.99 4.47 -4.60
CA PRO A 103 6.90 5.59 -4.65
C PRO A 103 8.23 5.21 -5.34
N ALA A 104 8.99 6.21 -5.75
CA ALA A 104 10.31 6.00 -6.37
C ALA A 104 11.30 5.31 -5.42
N THR A 105 11.15 5.49 -4.11
CA THR A 105 11.97 4.88 -3.05
C THR A 105 11.18 4.77 -1.74
N GLN A 106 11.56 3.80 -0.89
CA GLN A 106 11.09 3.67 0.50
C GLN A 106 12.16 4.14 1.52
N TYR A 107 13.33 4.56 1.03
CA TYR A 107 14.49 5.04 1.79
C TYR A 107 14.97 6.40 1.29
#